data_AF-A0A7C4U0S2-F1
#
_entry.id   AF-A0A7C4U0S2-F1
#
_cell.length_a   1.000
_cell.length_b   1.000
_cell.length_c   1.000
_cell.angle_alpha   90.00
_cell.angle_beta   90.00
_cell.angle_gamma   90.00
#
_symmetry.space_group_name_H-M   'P 1'
#
loop_
_entity.id
_entity.type
_entity.pdbx_description
1 polymer ?
#
loop_
_entity_poly.entity_id
_entity_poly.type
_entity_poly.pdbx_seq_one_letter_code
_entity_poly.pdbx_strand_id
1 'polypeptide(L)'
;MSWKNLRSIINASILAALSFVLMRFTEFPLLPQASFLKTDLGDIPLLVGAYFFGPFFGIAIAFVKDLLFFISGAGPGGPIGVLMNFIATGTFALVVGVVNLKKKNDLTLVLGLILGTIALVLVMIPANLWAIPKYLPSWTKEQILTYIFTINVPFNIIKGLLDTVVTFFVVKALRGRKIFSQN
;
A
#
# COMPACT_ATOMS: atom_id res chain seq x y z
N MET A 1 -27.33 -10.14 3.94
CA MET A 1 -26.34 -9.11 3.56
C MET A 1 -27.09 -7.82 3.23
N SER A 2 -26.75 -6.67 3.83
CA SER A 2 -27.47 -5.42 3.54
C SER A 2 -27.07 -4.83 2.18
N TRP A 3 -27.94 -4.04 1.55
CA TRP A 3 -27.65 -3.34 0.29
C TRP A 3 -26.40 -2.44 0.37
N LYS A 4 -26.17 -1.82 1.53
CA LYS A 4 -24.97 -1.01 1.80
C LYS A 4 -23.70 -1.87 1.74
N ASN A 5 -23.73 -3.06 2.33
CA ASN A 5 -22.60 -3.98 2.29
C ASN A 5 -22.34 -4.48 0.86
N LEU A 6 -23.39 -4.75 0.07
CA LEU A 6 -23.24 -5.19 -1.31
C LEU A 6 -22.54 -4.13 -2.18
N ARG A 7 -22.95 -2.86 -2.07
CA ARG A 7 -22.31 -1.76 -2.81
C ARG A 7 -20.84 -1.58 -2.42
N SER A 8 -20.51 -1.69 -1.12
CA SER A 8 -19.12 -1.62 -0.66
C SER A 8 -18.27 -2.76 -1.22
N ILE A 9 -18.80 -4.00 -1.27
CA ILE A 9 -18.09 -5.11 -1.90
C ILE A 9 -17.85 -4.85 -3.39
N ILE A 10 -18.88 -4.43 -4.14
CA ILE A 10 -18.74 -4.14 -5.58
C ILE A 10 -17.66 -3.08 -5.82
N ASN A 11 -17.71 -1.96 -5.09
CA ASN A 11 -16.71 -0.90 -5.23
C ASN A 11 -15.31 -1.36 -4.82
N ALA A 12 -15.18 -2.15 -3.77
CA ALA A 12 -13.89 -2.70 -3.36
C ALA A 12 -13.31 -3.65 -4.42
N SER A 13 -14.13 -4.48 -5.07
CA SER A 13 -13.70 -5.34 -6.17
C SER A 13 -13.21 -4.53 -7.37
N ILE A 14 -13.91 -3.42 -7.72
CA ILE A 14 -13.47 -2.50 -8.78
C ILE A 14 -12.12 -1.86 -8.42
N LEU A 15 -11.97 -1.39 -7.17
CA LEU A 15 -10.72 -0.80 -6.69
C LEU A 15 -9.58 -1.82 -6.68
N ALA A 16 -9.83 -3.09 -6.34
CA ALA A 16 -8.83 -4.15 -6.39
C ALA A 16 -8.36 -4.46 -7.82
N ALA A 17 -9.28 -4.56 -8.77
CA ALA A 17 -8.93 -4.70 -10.18
C ALA A 17 -8.10 -3.51 -10.68
N LEU A 18 -8.51 -2.28 -10.33
CA LEU A 18 -7.78 -1.07 -10.69
C LEU A 18 -6.38 -1.02 -10.04
N SER A 19 -6.28 -1.36 -8.76
CA SER A 19 -5.01 -1.46 -8.04
C SER A 19 -4.04 -2.41 -8.72
N PHE A 20 -4.52 -3.60 -9.14
CA PHE A 20 -3.69 -4.55 -9.88
C PHE A 20 -3.22 -3.98 -11.23
N VAL A 21 -4.12 -3.42 -12.02
CA VAL A 21 -3.77 -2.84 -13.33
C VAL A 21 -2.74 -1.73 -13.17
N LEU A 22 -2.95 -0.81 -12.22
CA LEU A 22 -2.01 0.26 -11.95
C LEU A 22 -0.66 -0.29 -11.48
N MET A 23 -0.63 -1.24 -10.54
CA MET A 23 0.61 -1.89 -10.12
C MET A 23 1.36 -2.49 -11.30
N ARG A 24 0.65 -3.22 -12.17
CA ARG A 24 1.25 -3.93 -13.30
C ARG A 24 1.92 -3.02 -14.32
N PHE A 25 1.34 -1.86 -14.60
CA PHE A 25 1.75 -0.97 -15.68
C PHE A 25 2.45 0.31 -15.21
N THR A 26 2.52 0.55 -13.90
CA THR A 26 3.14 1.76 -13.34
C THR A 26 4.20 1.44 -12.29
N GLU A 27 4.75 0.21 -12.27
CA GLU A 27 5.88 -0.10 -11.41
C GLU A 27 7.20 0.49 -11.94
N PHE A 28 7.88 1.29 -11.12
CA PHE A 28 9.18 1.88 -11.45
C PHE A 28 10.10 1.97 -10.23
N PRO A 29 11.43 1.92 -10.41
CA PRO A 29 12.37 2.07 -9.30
C PRO A 29 12.47 3.53 -8.85
N LEU A 30 12.33 3.79 -7.55
CA LEU A 30 12.54 5.12 -6.97
C LEU A 30 14.02 5.45 -6.77
N LEU A 31 14.82 4.43 -6.45
CA LEU A 31 16.24 4.57 -6.14
C LEU A 31 17.05 3.85 -7.23
N PRO A 32 17.89 4.55 -8.02
CA PRO A 32 18.69 3.93 -9.07
C PRO A 32 19.57 2.79 -8.58
N GLN A 33 20.14 2.92 -7.39
CA GLN A 33 21.00 1.92 -6.75
C GLN A 33 20.25 0.67 -6.24
N ALA A 34 18.92 0.70 -6.22
CA ALA A 34 18.07 -0.39 -5.74
C ALA A 34 16.90 -0.63 -6.71
N SER A 35 17.23 -0.98 -7.96
CA SER A 35 16.26 -1.14 -9.06
C SER A 35 15.19 -2.24 -8.84
N PHE A 36 15.44 -3.14 -7.89
CA PHE A 36 14.49 -4.17 -7.47
C PHE A 36 13.41 -3.64 -6.51
N LEU A 37 13.65 -2.50 -5.82
CA LEU A 37 12.67 -1.80 -5.00
C LEU A 37 11.84 -0.87 -5.88
N LYS A 38 10.67 -1.35 -6.27
CA LYS A 38 9.73 -0.63 -7.12
C LYS A 38 8.59 -0.02 -6.31
N THR A 39 8.18 1.17 -6.71
CA THR A 39 6.92 1.78 -6.32
C THR A 39 5.95 1.73 -7.50
N ASP A 40 4.65 1.85 -7.22
CA ASP A 40 3.61 1.85 -8.24
C ASP A 40 2.40 2.67 -7.79
N LEU A 41 1.50 3.01 -8.74
CA LEU A 41 0.27 3.75 -8.44
C LEU A 41 -0.89 2.85 -7.98
N GLY A 42 -0.69 1.54 -7.90
CA GLY A 42 -1.68 0.56 -7.45
C GLY A 42 -2.04 0.68 -5.98
N ASP A 43 -1.27 1.44 -5.20
CA ASP A 43 -1.56 1.71 -3.79
C ASP A 43 -2.60 2.81 -3.59
N ILE A 44 -2.87 3.63 -4.61
CA ILE A 44 -3.85 4.71 -4.48
C ILE A 44 -5.28 4.16 -4.34
N PRO A 45 -5.77 3.24 -5.21
CA PRO A 45 -7.13 2.71 -5.07
C PRO A 45 -7.34 1.91 -3.78
N LEU A 46 -6.33 1.21 -3.26
CA LEU A 46 -6.45 0.47 -2.00
C LEU A 46 -6.54 1.41 -0.79
N LEU A 47 -5.78 2.52 -0.78
CA LEU A 47 -5.88 3.52 0.29
C LEU A 47 -7.20 4.31 0.22
N VAL A 48 -7.71 4.57 -0.99
CA VAL A 48 -9.07 5.09 -1.20
C VAL A 48 -10.11 4.11 -0.61
N GLY A 49 -10.00 2.82 -0.92
CA GLY A 49 -10.88 1.80 -0.36
C GLY A 49 -10.83 1.73 1.16
N ALA A 50 -9.63 1.79 1.74
CA ALA A 50 -9.43 1.84 3.18
C ALA A 50 -10.12 3.05 3.81
N TYR A 51 -9.97 4.23 3.22
CA TYR A 51 -10.59 5.46 3.70
C TYR A 51 -12.13 5.39 3.65
N PHE A 52 -12.72 4.96 2.53
CA PHE A 52 -14.17 5.00 2.37
C PHE A 52 -14.91 3.85 3.04
N PHE A 53 -14.36 2.63 2.95
CA PHE A 53 -15.05 1.40 3.37
C PHE A 53 -14.49 0.81 4.67
N GLY A 54 -13.32 1.28 5.12
CA GLY A 54 -12.70 0.87 6.39
C GLY A 54 -11.52 -0.08 6.20
N PRO A 55 -10.84 -0.44 7.30
CA PRO A 55 -9.53 -1.10 7.27
C PRO A 55 -9.57 -2.49 6.62
N PHE A 56 -10.63 -3.27 6.88
CA PHE A 56 -10.77 -4.61 6.32
C PHE A 56 -10.88 -4.59 4.79
N PHE A 57 -11.59 -3.61 4.23
CA PHE A 57 -11.65 -3.45 2.77
C PHE A 57 -10.30 -3.03 2.20
N GLY A 58 -9.57 -2.13 2.86
CA GLY A 58 -8.21 -1.76 2.47
C GLY A 58 -7.27 -2.97 2.38
N ILE A 59 -7.24 -3.79 3.43
CA ILE A 59 -6.44 -5.02 3.46
C ILE A 59 -6.89 -6.02 2.39
N ALA A 60 -8.20 -6.22 2.22
CA ALA A 60 -8.73 -7.14 1.22
C ALA A 60 -8.36 -6.70 -0.21
N ILE A 61 -8.42 -5.39 -0.50
CA ILE A 61 -8.02 -4.82 -1.79
C ILE A 61 -6.52 -5.04 -2.02
N ALA A 62 -5.68 -4.78 -1.02
CA ALA A 62 -4.24 -5.04 -1.09
C ALA A 62 -3.96 -6.53 -1.37
N PHE A 63 -4.63 -7.42 -0.65
CA PHE A 63 -4.48 -8.86 -0.83
C PHE A 63 -4.84 -9.31 -2.25
N VAL A 64 -5.99 -8.85 -2.77
CA VAL A 64 -6.43 -9.20 -4.13
C VAL A 64 -5.49 -8.58 -5.17
N LYS A 65 -5.05 -7.33 -5.00
CA LYS A 65 -4.05 -6.68 -5.86
C LYS A 65 -2.79 -7.53 -5.99
N ASP A 66 -2.20 -7.88 -4.85
CA ASP A 66 -0.94 -8.60 -4.77
C ASP A 66 -1.08 -10.05 -5.26
N LEU A 67 -2.20 -10.72 -4.97
CA LEU A 67 -2.52 -12.03 -5.51
C LEU A 67 -2.61 -12.01 -7.05
N LEU A 68 -3.33 -11.04 -7.61
CA LEU A 68 -3.45 -10.88 -9.07
C LEU A 68 -2.09 -10.58 -9.71
N PHE A 69 -1.28 -9.74 -9.07
CA PHE A 69 0.07 -9.44 -9.53
C PHE A 69 0.95 -10.71 -9.54
N PHE A 70 0.91 -11.50 -8.47
CA PHE A 70 1.64 -12.76 -8.38
C PHE A 70 1.25 -13.77 -9.48
N ILE A 71 -0.05 -14.04 -9.66
CA ILE A 71 -0.51 -15.00 -10.67
C ILE A 71 -0.25 -14.52 -12.11
N SER A 72 -0.10 -13.21 -12.32
CA SER A 72 0.24 -12.66 -13.63
C SER A 72 1.69 -12.95 -14.06
N GLY A 73 2.50 -13.52 -13.16
CA GLY A 73 3.93 -13.78 -13.39
C GLY A 73 4.77 -12.50 -13.41
N ALA A 74 4.23 -11.37 -12.93
CA ALA A 74 4.91 -10.10 -12.87
C ALA A 74 5.79 -9.97 -11.61
N GLY A 75 6.78 -9.07 -11.68
CA GLY A 75 7.61 -8.69 -10.54
C GLY A 75 8.91 -9.50 -10.38
N PRO A 76 10.09 -8.85 -10.35
CA PRO A 76 11.37 -9.55 -10.21
C PRO A 76 11.58 -10.18 -8.82
N GLY A 77 10.81 -9.76 -7.81
CA GLY A 77 10.94 -10.24 -6.44
C GLY A 77 10.30 -11.59 -6.14
N GLY A 78 9.54 -12.17 -7.08
CA GLY A 78 8.83 -13.43 -6.87
C GLY A 78 7.85 -13.41 -5.68
N PRO A 79 7.51 -14.57 -5.08
CA PRO A 79 6.52 -14.66 -4.00
C PRO A 79 6.86 -13.82 -2.77
N ILE A 80 8.14 -13.73 -2.41
CA ILE A 80 8.59 -12.95 -1.25
C ILE A 80 8.37 -11.45 -1.52
N GLY A 81 8.61 -10.98 -2.75
CA GLY A 81 8.49 -9.56 -3.08
C GLY A 81 7.04 -9.11 -3.03
N VAL A 82 6.13 -9.95 -3.53
CA VAL A 82 4.69 -9.74 -3.43
C VAL A 82 4.24 -9.72 -1.97
N LEU A 83 4.70 -10.66 -1.15
CA LEU A 83 4.38 -10.67 0.28
C LEU A 83 4.89 -9.41 0.99
N MET A 84 6.09 -8.94 0.65
CA MET A 84 6.65 -7.71 1.20
C MET A 84 5.83 -6.47 0.80
N ASN A 85 5.35 -6.41 -0.44
CA ASN A 85 4.43 -5.34 -0.88
C ASN A 85 3.12 -5.40 -0.07
N PHE A 86 2.53 -6.57 0.08
CA PHE A 86 1.31 -6.76 0.87
C PHE A 86 1.47 -6.34 2.33
N ILE A 87 2.58 -6.70 2.98
CA ILE A 87 2.87 -6.28 4.35
C ILE A 87 2.97 -4.75 4.44
N ALA A 88 3.69 -4.12 3.50
CA ALA A 88 3.85 -2.66 3.48
C ALA A 88 2.51 -1.95 3.28
N THR A 89 1.82 -2.25 2.18
CA THR A 89 0.64 -1.52 1.72
C THR A 89 -0.61 -1.91 2.50
N GLY A 90 -0.72 -3.17 2.93
CA GLY A 90 -1.74 -3.63 3.87
C GLY A 90 -1.64 -2.95 5.24
N THR A 91 -0.43 -2.75 5.77
CA THR A 91 -0.22 -2.00 7.03
C THR A 91 -0.63 -0.54 6.86
N PHE A 92 -0.24 0.09 5.74
CA PHE A 92 -0.65 1.46 5.42
C PHE A 92 -2.18 1.56 5.36
N ALA A 93 -2.83 0.69 4.59
CA ALA A 93 -4.28 0.64 4.44
C ALA A 93 -5.00 0.43 5.77
N LEU A 94 -4.48 -0.47 6.61
CA LEU A 94 -5.02 -0.73 7.94
C LEU A 94 -5.05 0.56 8.78
N VAL A 95 -3.94 1.28 8.86
CA VAL A 95 -3.85 2.51 9.65
C VAL A 95 -4.77 3.61 9.09
N VAL A 96 -4.76 3.82 7.77
CA VAL A 96 -5.66 4.79 7.12
C VAL A 96 -7.12 4.47 7.42
N GLY A 97 -7.52 3.20 7.29
CA GLY A 97 -8.87 2.76 7.55
C GLY A 97 -9.28 2.89 9.02
N VAL A 98 -8.39 2.54 9.96
CA VAL A 98 -8.65 2.65 11.41
C VAL A 98 -8.83 4.10 11.83
N VAL A 99 -7.92 5.00 11.42
CA VAL A 99 -7.98 6.42 11.79
C VAL A 99 -9.25 7.09 11.26
N ASN A 100 -9.73 6.67 10.08
CA ASN A 100 -10.92 7.24 9.42
C ASN A 100 -12.22 6.46 9.69
N LEU A 101 -12.19 5.47 10.59
CA LEU A 101 -13.34 4.60 10.85
C LEU A 101 -14.50 5.39 11.47
N LYS A 102 -14.21 6.22 12.49
CA LYS A 102 -15.23 6.98 13.24
C LYS A 102 -15.67 8.26 12.55
N LYS A 103 -14.72 8.98 11.92
CA LYS A 103 -14.97 10.28 11.29
C LYS A 103 -14.15 10.37 10.01
N LYS A 104 -14.78 10.90 8.96
CA LYS A 104 -14.17 11.10 7.64
C LYS A 104 -14.16 12.59 7.33
N ASN A 105 -13.01 13.21 7.50
CA ASN A 105 -12.76 14.62 7.16
C ASN A 105 -11.29 14.82 6.77
N ASP A 106 -10.90 16.06 6.44
CA ASP A 106 -9.55 16.35 5.95
C ASP A 106 -8.49 16.08 7.03
N LEU A 107 -8.81 16.38 8.29
CA LEU A 107 -7.90 16.12 9.41
C LEU A 107 -7.62 14.63 9.60
N THR A 108 -8.66 13.80 9.66
CA THR A 108 -8.54 12.34 9.83
C THR A 108 -7.91 11.68 8.61
N LEU A 109 -8.14 12.21 7.41
CA LEU A 109 -7.46 11.78 6.19
C LEU A 109 -5.95 12.02 6.29
N VAL A 110 -5.53 13.26 6.58
CA VAL A 110 -4.11 13.62 6.69
C VAL A 110 -3.43 12.83 7.81
N LEU A 111 -4.06 12.74 8.98
CA LEU A 111 -3.52 11.95 10.10
C LEU A 111 -3.38 10.46 9.73
N GLY A 112 -4.39 9.88 9.09
CA GLY A 112 -4.36 8.49 8.65
C GLY A 112 -3.23 8.24 7.65
N LEU A 113 -3.02 9.15 6.71
CA LEU A 113 -1.98 9.03 5.70
C LEU A 113 -0.56 9.15 6.28
N ILE A 114 -0.34 10.13 7.16
CA ILE A 114 0.94 10.32 7.86
C ILE A 114 1.26 9.13 8.77
N LEU A 115 0.31 8.74 9.63
CA LEU A 115 0.49 7.60 10.52
C LEU A 115 0.65 6.29 9.75
N GLY A 116 -0.04 6.14 8.63
CA GLY A 116 0.09 4.98 7.75
C GLY A 116 1.47 4.90 7.09
N THR A 117 2.04 6.02 6.66
CA THR A 117 3.41 6.10 6.15
C THR A 117 4.43 5.69 7.23
N ILE A 118 4.28 6.22 8.45
CA ILE A 118 5.14 5.86 9.58
C ILE A 118 5.03 4.36 9.89
N ALA A 119 3.82 3.82 9.95
CA ALA A 119 3.59 2.39 10.22
C ALA A 119 4.18 1.49 9.12
N LEU A 120 4.02 1.87 7.84
CA LEU A 120 4.64 1.19 6.71
C LEU A 120 6.18 1.15 6.86
N VAL A 121 6.81 2.28 7.20
CA VAL A 121 8.27 2.32 7.38
C VAL A 121 8.70 1.42 8.53
N LEU A 122 8.01 1.49 9.66
CA LEU A 122 8.33 0.72 10.85
C LEU A 122 8.13 -0.79 10.65
N VAL A 123 7.05 -1.23 9.99
CA VAL A 123 6.81 -2.66 9.74
C VAL A 123 7.80 -3.24 8.72
N MET A 124 8.28 -2.41 7.79
CA MET A 124 9.20 -2.84 6.75
C MET A 124 10.62 -3.09 7.26
N ILE A 125 10.99 -2.57 8.44
CA ILE A 125 12.28 -2.88 9.07
C ILE A 125 12.37 -4.38 9.45
N PRO A 126 11.52 -4.92 10.35
CA PRO A 126 11.57 -6.33 10.72
C PRO A 126 11.20 -7.24 9.55
N ALA A 127 10.29 -6.83 8.66
CA ALA A 127 9.96 -7.62 7.48
C ALA A 127 11.19 -7.82 6.57
N ASN A 128 12.01 -6.77 6.36
CA ASN A 128 13.22 -6.90 5.55
C ASN A 128 14.35 -7.62 6.28
N LEU A 129 14.44 -7.54 7.61
CA LEU A 129 15.37 -8.40 8.38
C LEU A 129 15.12 -9.88 8.12
N TRP A 130 13.86 -10.26 7.86
CA TRP A 130 13.49 -11.62 7.48
C TRP A 130 13.64 -11.91 5.98
N ALA A 131 13.29 -10.96 5.11
CA ALA A 131 13.25 -11.18 3.66
C ALA A 131 14.65 -11.14 3.01
N ILE A 132 15.48 -10.16 3.35
CA ILE A 132 16.77 -9.93 2.69
C ILE A 132 17.72 -11.12 2.79
N PRO A 133 17.88 -11.83 3.93
CA PRO A 133 18.70 -13.05 3.99
C PRO A 133 18.28 -14.14 2.97
N LYS A 134 17.02 -14.16 2.52
CA LYS A 134 16.55 -15.15 1.54
C LYS A 134 16.91 -14.76 0.12
N TYR A 135 17.00 -13.46 -0.17
CA TYR A 135 17.46 -12.95 -1.45
C TYR A 135 18.99 -12.95 -1.55
N LEU A 136 19.67 -12.65 -0.45
CA LEU A 136 21.11 -12.41 -0.39
C LEU A 136 21.73 -13.22 0.77
N PRO A 137 21.77 -14.56 0.66
CA PRO A 137 22.20 -15.44 1.76
C PRO A 137 23.67 -15.29 2.15
N SER A 138 24.50 -14.69 1.29
CA SER A 138 25.91 -14.43 1.54
C SER A 138 26.19 -13.14 2.32
N TRP A 139 25.17 -12.29 2.54
CA TRP A 139 25.35 -11.02 3.24
C TRP A 139 25.51 -11.20 4.74
N THR A 140 26.44 -10.45 5.33
CA THR A 140 26.61 -10.39 6.78
C THR A 140 25.48 -9.60 7.45
N LYS A 141 25.34 -9.75 8.78
CA LYS A 141 24.36 -8.99 9.56
C LYS A 141 24.56 -7.49 9.41
N GLU A 142 25.81 -7.03 9.39
CA GLU A 142 26.17 -5.63 9.23
C GLU A 142 25.72 -5.10 7.87
N GLN A 143 25.98 -5.85 6.78
CA GLN A 143 25.56 -5.47 5.43
C GLN A 143 24.04 -5.36 5.31
N ILE A 144 23.30 -6.29 5.93
CA ILE A 144 21.83 -6.25 5.95
C ILE A 144 21.33 -5.02 6.71
N LEU A 145 21.90 -4.71 7.88
CA LEU A 145 21.52 -3.52 8.65
C LEU A 145 21.84 -2.24 7.89
N THR A 146 23.00 -2.16 7.26
CA THR A 146 23.38 -1.03 6.40
C THR A 146 22.35 -0.86 5.29
N TYR A 147 21.99 -1.91 4.55
CA TYR A 147 20.94 -1.85 3.54
C TYR A 147 19.59 -1.38 4.11
N ILE A 148 19.19 -1.88 5.27
CA ILE A 148 17.91 -1.51 5.87
C ILE A 148 17.83 -0.01 6.15
N PHE A 149 18.85 0.55 6.79
CA PHE A 149 18.81 1.95 7.21
C PHE A 149 19.18 2.94 6.10
N THR A 150 19.99 2.53 5.12
CA THR A 150 20.46 3.43 4.04
C THR A 150 19.66 3.33 2.75
N ILE A 151 18.97 2.21 2.51
CA ILE A 151 18.19 1.98 1.28
C ILE A 151 16.72 1.75 1.60
N ASN A 152 16.41 0.73 2.42
CA ASN A 152 15.02 0.32 2.64
C ASN A 152 14.19 1.39 3.37
N VAL A 153 14.70 1.96 4.46
CA VAL A 153 13.99 2.99 5.22
C VAL A 153 13.76 4.25 4.37
N PRO A 154 14.79 4.84 3.70
CA PRO A 154 14.59 5.97 2.79
C PRO A 154 13.60 5.68 1.66
N PHE A 155 13.68 4.51 1.02
CA PHE A 155 12.73 4.11 -0.01
C PHE A 155 11.29 4.12 0.49
N ASN A 156 11.03 3.48 1.64
CA ASN A 156 9.69 3.36 2.21
C ASN A 156 9.12 4.72 2.65
N ILE A 157 9.97 5.64 3.12
CA ILE A 157 9.56 7.01 3.43
C ILE A 157 9.13 7.72 2.14
N ILE A 158 9.96 7.71 1.09
CA ILE A 158 9.65 8.40 -0.18
C ILE A 158 8.38 7.83 -0.80
N LYS A 159 8.28 6.49 -0.86
CA LYS A 159 7.10 5.79 -1.33
C LYS A 159 5.85 6.19 -0.55
N GLY A 160 5.87 6.11 0.78
CA GLY A 160 4.71 6.43 1.60
C GLY A 160 4.28 7.90 1.49
N LEU A 161 5.23 8.83 1.33
CA LEU A 161 4.93 10.24 1.06
C LEU A 161 4.29 10.45 -0.32
N LEU A 162 4.77 9.76 -1.36
CA LEU A 162 4.16 9.80 -2.69
C LEU A 162 2.71 9.32 -2.63
N ASP A 163 2.49 8.16 -2.01
CA ASP A 163 1.17 7.56 -1.82
C ASP A 163 0.25 8.49 -1.02
N THR A 164 0.78 9.11 0.04
CA THR A 164 0.08 10.11 0.86
C THR A 164 -0.41 11.29 0.01
N VAL A 165 0.50 11.91 -0.74
CA VAL A 165 0.19 13.11 -1.53
C VAL A 165 -0.87 12.79 -2.59
N VAL A 166 -0.66 11.72 -3.37
CA VAL A 166 -1.57 11.35 -4.45
C VAL A 166 -2.94 10.93 -3.89
N THR A 167 -2.96 10.10 -2.83
CA THR A 167 -4.21 9.66 -2.21
C THR A 167 -5.00 10.83 -1.62
N PHE A 168 -4.33 11.80 -0.99
CA PHE A 168 -5.00 12.98 -0.45
C PHE A 168 -5.81 13.72 -1.52
N PHE A 169 -5.20 14.02 -2.67
CA PHE A 169 -5.87 14.71 -3.77
C PHE A 169 -6.99 13.87 -4.39
N VAL A 170 -6.76 12.57 -4.60
CA VAL A 170 -7.78 11.67 -5.14
C VAL A 170 -8.99 11.57 -4.20
N VAL A 171 -8.78 11.34 -2.91
CA VAL A 171 -9.87 11.27 -1.92
C VAL A 171 -10.62 12.61 -1.84
N LYS A 172 -9.93 13.74 -1.87
CA LYS A 172 -10.57 15.07 -1.88
C LYS A 172 -11.46 15.27 -3.10
N ALA A 173 -10.97 14.91 -4.28
CA ALA A 173 -11.76 14.97 -5.52
C ALA A 173 -12.99 14.06 -5.48
N LEU A 174 -12.83 12.82 -4.99
CA LEU A 174 -13.93 11.85 -4.87
C LEU A 174 -14.98 12.29 -3.85
N ARG A 175 -14.57 12.87 -2.72
CA ARG A 175 -15.49 13.45 -1.72
C ARG A 175 -16.27 14.63 -2.29
N GLY A 176 -15.60 15.55 -3.00
CA GLY A 176 -16.24 16.69 -3.64
C GLY A 176 -17.31 16.30 -4.66
N ARG A 177 -17.09 15.18 -5.37
CA ARG A 177 -18.03 14.60 -6.34
C ARG A 177 -19.03 13.61 -5.74
N LYS A 178 -18.96 13.33 -4.43
CA LYS A 178 -19.85 12.40 -3.71
C LYS A 178 -19.89 10.97 -4.30
N ILE A 179 -18.82 10.50 -4.94
CA ILE A 179 -18.78 9.21 -5.66
C ILE A 179 -19.15 8.01 -4.77
N PHE A 180 -18.67 8.01 -3.52
CA PHE A 180 -18.94 6.95 -2.54
C PHE A 180 -19.87 7.39 -1.39
N SER A 181 -20.54 8.53 -1.55
CA SER A 181 -21.55 9.01 -0.59
C SER A 181 -22.74 8.07 -0.61
N GLN A 182 -22.98 7.35 0.47
CA GLN A 182 -24.23 6.64 0.67
C GLN A 182 -25.24 7.65 1.22
N ASN A 183 -26.05 8.24 0.33
CA ASN A 183 -27.28 8.92 0.74
C ASN A 183 -28.19 7.93 1.50
#